data_AF-A0A1B6F1Y5-F1
#
_entry.id   AF-A0A1B6F1Y5-F1
#
_cell.length_a   1.000
_cell.length_b   1.000
_cell.length_c   1.000
_cell.angle_alpha   90.00
_cell.angle_beta   90.00
_cell.angle_gamma   90.00
#
_symmetry.space_group_name_H-M   'P 1'
#
loop_
_entity.id
_entity.type
_entity.pdbx_description
1 polymer ?
#
loop_
_entity_poly.entity_id
_entity_poly.type
_entity_poly.pdbx_seq_one_letter_code
_entity_poly.pdbx_strand_id
1 'polypeptide(L)'
;MIVYSQVLVWVLLVITSSVFGKSVYENVNAQCGYSSCPEVKEGFINVHLIPHTHDDVGWLKTVDQYYFGSRSKIQLAGVQYILDSVVQELKHDPNKRFIYVETAYFWKWWQRQPDHERHIVKRLVANGQLEFIGGGWSMHDEATTHYQSIVDQFTWGFRKLNDTFGQCGVPRVGWQIDPFGHSRETASIMARLGFDGLLLGRIDYMDKATRMIHKQMEMIWEASPNLGREADLFTGALFNTYSAPPGFCFDILCSDEPIIDDKHSPDYNADKRALQFLAGIANRTLVYRGSNIAVAMGDDFNFQAAHIYFTNIDRLIKAVNDRQVTHNSNVH
;
A
#
# COMPACT_ATOMS: atom_id res chain seq x y z
N MET A 1 88.12 14.69 4.89
CA MET A 1 87.46 15.51 5.93
C MET A 1 85.99 15.13 5.93
N ILE A 2 85.59 14.39 6.95
CA ILE A 2 84.30 13.70 7.05
C ILE A 2 83.26 14.72 7.51
N VAL A 3 82.14 14.82 6.80
CA VAL A 3 80.90 15.42 7.33
C VAL A 3 79.76 14.47 6.99
N TYR A 4 79.30 13.74 8.00
CA TYR A 4 78.10 12.92 7.95
C TYR A 4 76.88 13.84 8.04
N SER A 5 76.01 13.82 7.02
CA SER A 5 74.66 14.37 7.10
C SER A 5 73.70 13.21 7.32
N GLN A 6 73.08 13.16 8.50
CA GLN A 6 72.03 12.18 8.81
C GLN A 6 70.71 12.65 8.18
N VAL A 7 70.25 11.97 7.15
CA VAL A 7 68.88 12.10 6.64
C VAL A 7 68.03 11.02 7.31
N LEU A 8 67.19 11.43 8.26
CA LEU A 8 66.14 10.60 8.84
C LEU A 8 64.99 10.45 7.83
N VAL A 9 64.83 9.26 7.26
CA VAL A 9 63.70 8.91 6.42
C VAL A 9 62.57 8.39 7.31
N TRP A 10 61.51 9.18 7.46
CA TRP A 10 60.25 8.72 8.06
C TRP A 10 59.46 7.95 7.02
N VAL A 11 59.42 6.62 7.14
CA VAL A 11 58.54 5.76 6.34
C VAL A 11 57.15 5.80 6.98
N LEU A 12 56.24 6.60 6.39
CA LEU A 12 54.81 6.54 6.72
C LEU A 12 54.21 5.30 6.05
N LEU A 13 54.00 4.25 6.85
CA LEU A 13 53.20 3.09 6.48
C LEU A 13 51.73 3.50 6.42
N VAL A 14 51.25 3.83 5.21
CA VAL A 14 49.82 4.00 4.95
C VAL A 14 49.19 2.61 4.88
N ILE A 15 48.64 2.15 5.99
CA ILE A 15 47.72 1.02 6.00
C ILE A 15 46.42 1.52 5.38
N THR A 16 46.22 1.26 4.09
CA THR A 16 44.92 1.45 3.45
C THR A 16 43.98 0.36 3.96
N SER A 17 43.32 0.61 5.09
CA SER A 17 42.15 -0.16 5.47
C SER A 17 41.08 0.11 4.42
N SER A 18 40.81 -0.87 3.57
CA SER A 18 39.65 -0.91 2.69
C SER A 18 38.38 -1.04 3.53
N VAL A 19 37.97 0.06 4.16
CA VAL A 19 36.62 0.23 4.69
C VAL A 19 35.79 0.78 3.53
N PHE A 20 35.45 -0.10 2.58
CA PHE A 20 34.24 0.12 1.81
C PHE A 20 33.10 0.03 2.81
N GLY A 21 32.61 1.19 3.24
CA GLY A 21 31.45 1.31 4.10
C GLY A 21 30.24 0.69 3.43
N LYS A 22 29.99 -0.60 3.69
CA LYS A 22 28.62 -1.10 3.76
C LYS A 22 27.99 -0.43 4.98
N SER A 23 27.43 0.76 4.78
CA SER A 23 26.37 1.24 5.66
C SER A 23 25.11 0.42 5.37
N VAL A 24 25.16 -0.87 5.68
CA VAL A 24 23.95 -1.64 5.97
C VAL A 24 23.73 -1.41 7.46
N TYR A 25 23.10 -0.29 7.80
CA TYR A 25 22.32 -0.24 9.03
C TYR A 25 21.14 -1.18 8.79
N GLU A 26 21.38 -2.49 8.90
CA GLU A 26 20.33 -3.45 9.19
C GLU A 26 19.77 -3.01 10.52
N ASN A 27 18.59 -2.41 10.48
CA ASN A 27 17.89 -1.98 11.67
C ASN A 27 17.49 -3.27 12.40
N VAL A 28 18.30 -3.69 13.39
CA VAL A 28 18.21 -4.98 14.09
C VAL A 28 16.84 -5.22 14.76
N ASN A 29 15.96 -4.21 14.79
CA ASN A 29 14.60 -4.25 15.33
C ASN A 29 13.49 -3.90 14.31
N ALA A 30 13.71 -3.99 13.00
CA ALA A 30 12.65 -3.71 12.03
C ALA A 30 11.48 -4.72 12.16
N GLN A 31 10.27 -4.21 12.41
CA GLN A 31 9.02 -4.98 12.47
C GLN A 31 8.20 -4.64 11.22
N CYS A 32 8.58 -5.19 10.07
CA CYS A 32 7.94 -4.95 8.78
C CYS A 32 7.50 -6.27 8.13
N GLY A 33 6.74 -6.20 7.03
CA GLY A 33 6.11 -7.38 6.42
C GLY A 33 5.20 -8.11 7.41
N TYR A 34 5.19 -9.45 7.36
CA TYR A 34 4.31 -10.28 8.21
C TYR A 34 4.49 -10.06 9.72
N SER A 35 5.70 -9.71 10.18
CA SER A 35 5.94 -9.43 11.61
C SER A 35 5.23 -8.18 12.11
N SER A 36 4.79 -7.32 11.19
CA SER A 36 4.06 -6.10 11.48
C SER A 36 2.55 -6.27 11.37
N CYS A 37 2.03 -7.42 10.96
CA CYS A 37 0.58 -7.58 10.78
C CYS A 37 -0.18 -7.29 12.09
N PRO A 38 -1.28 -6.51 12.05
CA PRO A 38 -2.16 -6.37 13.21
C PRO A 38 -2.67 -7.73 13.69
N GLU A 39 -2.88 -7.85 15.00
CA GLU A 39 -3.45 -9.07 15.58
C GLU A 39 -4.91 -9.25 15.13
N VAL A 40 -5.23 -10.46 14.69
CA VAL A 40 -6.61 -10.85 14.39
C VAL A 40 -7.28 -11.42 15.64
N LYS A 41 -8.59 -11.25 15.75
CA LYS A 41 -9.40 -11.82 16.82
C LYS A 41 -10.03 -13.14 16.36
N GLU A 42 -9.61 -14.24 17.00
CA GLU A 42 -10.11 -15.57 16.69
C GLU A 42 -11.62 -15.69 16.99
N GLY A 43 -12.37 -16.37 16.11
CA GLY A 43 -13.83 -16.49 16.21
C GLY A 43 -14.62 -15.25 15.74
N PHE A 44 -13.94 -14.19 15.30
CA PHE A 44 -14.55 -12.98 14.76
C PHE A 44 -14.37 -12.88 13.24
N ILE A 45 -15.22 -12.07 12.60
CA ILE A 45 -14.98 -11.55 11.26
C ILE A 45 -14.04 -10.36 11.40
N ASN A 46 -12.80 -10.51 10.94
CA ASN A 46 -11.76 -9.48 10.99
C ASN A 46 -11.82 -8.64 9.72
N VAL A 47 -12.09 -7.35 9.87
CA VAL A 47 -12.22 -6.41 8.76
C VAL A 47 -10.93 -5.61 8.63
N HIS A 48 -10.21 -5.85 7.55
CA HIS A 48 -8.96 -5.16 7.23
C HIS A 48 -9.30 -3.93 6.39
N LEU A 49 -9.40 -2.77 7.03
CA LEU A 49 -9.47 -1.49 6.32
C LEU A 49 -8.09 -1.20 5.71
N ILE A 50 -8.05 -1.00 4.40
CA ILE A 50 -6.81 -0.80 3.63
C ILE A 50 -6.83 0.61 3.05
N PRO A 51 -6.31 1.62 3.77
CA PRO A 51 -6.12 2.97 3.25
C PRO A 51 -5.14 2.97 2.06
N HIS A 52 -5.58 3.49 0.92
CA HIS A 52 -4.77 3.57 -0.28
C HIS A 52 -5.17 4.76 -1.15
N THR A 53 -4.34 5.04 -2.14
CA THR A 53 -4.65 5.98 -3.23
C THR A 53 -4.23 5.35 -4.56
N HIS A 54 -5.01 5.57 -5.61
CA HIS A 54 -4.62 5.14 -6.95
C HIS A 54 -4.09 6.36 -7.71
N ASP A 55 -2.77 6.39 -7.92
CA ASP A 55 -2.08 7.52 -8.55
C ASP A 55 -1.67 7.16 -9.99
N ASP A 56 -2.54 7.41 -10.96
CA ASP A 56 -2.20 7.18 -12.38
C ASP A 56 -0.90 7.89 -12.78
N VAL A 57 0.05 7.14 -13.34
CA VAL A 57 1.31 7.67 -13.89
C VAL A 57 1.08 8.27 -15.28
N GLY A 58 0.14 9.21 -15.34
CA GLY A 58 -0.35 9.85 -16.56
C GLY A 58 -1.64 9.20 -17.08
N TRP A 59 -2.67 10.03 -17.29
CA TRP A 59 -3.98 9.63 -17.81
C TRP A 59 -4.71 10.85 -18.41
N LEU A 60 -5.45 11.61 -17.58
CA LEU A 60 -6.06 12.87 -17.99
C LEU A 60 -5.07 14.04 -17.91
N LYS A 61 -4.11 13.94 -16.99
CA LYS A 61 -3.00 14.88 -16.83
C LYS A 61 -1.67 14.19 -17.08
N THR A 62 -0.62 14.96 -17.33
CA THR A 62 0.73 14.41 -17.39
C THR A 62 1.25 14.05 -16.00
N VAL A 63 2.29 13.21 -15.93
CA VAL A 63 2.95 12.82 -14.67
C VAL A 63 3.29 14.04 -13.80
N ASP A 64 3.94 15.05 -14.37
CA ASP A 64 4.31 16.25 -13.61
C ASP A 64 3.10 17.10 -13.20
N GLN A 65 2.04 17.11 -14.01
CA GLN A 65 0.81 17.82 -13.66
C GLN A 65 0.07 17.17 -12.50
N TYR A 66 0.01 15.83 -12.46
CA TYR A 66 -0.48 15.07 -11.31
C TYR A 66 0.41 15.24 -10.09
N TYR A 67 1.73 15.15 -10.25
CA TYR A 67 2.66 15.30 -9.12
C TYR A 67 2.51 16.65 -8.41
N PHE A 68 2.60 17.76 -9.17
CA PHE A 68 2.54 19.11 -8.61
C PHE A 68 1.12 19.61 -8.31
N GLY A 69 0.08 18.89 -8.74
CA GLY A 69 -1.30 19.33 -8.57
C GLY A 69 -1.72 20.48 -9.47
N SER A 70 -1.10 20.61 -10.64
CA SER A 70 -1.48 21.64 -11.62
C SER A 70 -2.63 21.17 -12.51
N ARG A 71 -3.21 22.10 -13.28
CA ARG A 71 -4.35 21.85 -14.20
C ARG A 71 -5.56 21.21 -13.48
N SER A 72 -5.86 21.63 -12.27
CA SER A 72 -6.92 21.05 -11.42
C SER A 72 -8.33 21.13 -12.01
N LYS A 73 -8.55 21.98 -13.02
CA LYS A 73 -9.79 22.01 -13.81
C LYS A 73 -9.99 20.76 -14.68
N ILE A 74 -8.92 20.02 -15.02
CA ILE A 74 -8.99 18.74 -15.72
C ILE A 74 -9.35 17.64 -14.72
N GLN A 75 -8.58 17.55 -13.64
CA GLN A 75 -8.82 16.65 -12.52
C GLN A 75 -8.13 17.20 -11.27
N LEU A 76 -8.86 17.28 -10.16
CA LEU A 76 -8.35 17.76 -8.87
C LEU A 76 -7.52 16.65 -8.20
N ALA A 77 -6.23 16.64 -8.48
CA ALA A 77 -5.31 15.60 -8.06
C ALA A 77 -3.89 16.15 -7.93
N GLY A 78 -3.22 15.90 -6.80
CA GLY A 78 -1.88 16.41 -6.48
C GLY A 78 -1.08 15.44 -5.60
N VAL A 79 -0.27 14.57 -6.22
CA VAL A 79 0.38 13.44 -5.53
C VAL A 79 1.34 13.87 -4.43
N GLN A 80 2.04 15.00 -4.58
CA GLN A 80 2.91 15.49 -3.51
C GLN A 80 2.13 15.77 -2.22
N TYR A 81 0.91 16.30 -2.31
CA TYR A 81 0.07 16.60 -1.16
C TYR A 81 -0.49 15.32 -0.51
N ILE A 82 -0.74 14.29 -1.32
CA ILE A 82 -1.12 12.96 -0.83
C ILE A 82 -0.01 12.40 0.06
N LEU A 83 1.21 12.29 -0.48
CA LEU A 83 2.35 11.77 0.25
C LEU A 83 2.70 12.60 1.49
N ASP A 84 2.70 13.94 1.38
CA ASP A 84 2.95 14.84 2.51
C ASP A 84 1.94 14.60 3.64
N SER A 85 0.64 14.60 3.33
CA SER A 85 -0.41 14.48 4.35
C SER A 85 -0.49 13.08 4.96
N VAL A 86 -0.28 12.02 4.17
CA VAL A 86 -0.22 10.64 4.67
C VAL A 86 0.95 10.47 5.64
N VAL A 87 2.16 10.93 5.28
CA VAL A 87 3.33 10.80 6.16
C VAL A 87 3.13 11.57 7.47
N GLN A 88 2.48 12.74 7.44
CA GLN A 88 2.10 13.44 8.66
C GLN A 88 1.18 12.58 9.53
N GLU A 89 0.08 12.05 9.02
CA GLU A 89 -0.87 11.25 9.81
C GLU A 89 -0.21 9.99 10.40
N LEU A 90 0.57 9.26 9.61
CA LEU A 90 1.28 8.06 10.06
C LEU A 90 2.31 8.37 11.18
N LYS A 91 2.97 9.53 11.11
CA LYS A 91 3.93 9.95 12.14
C LYS A 91 3.26 10.21 13.49
N HIS A 92 2.01 10.67 13.52
CA HIS A 92 1.32 11.06 14.75
C HIS A 92 0.67 9.89 15.48
N ASP A 93 0.29 8.82 14.77
CA ASP A 93 -0.38 7.66 15.37
C ASP A 93 0.22 6.34 14.85
N PRO A 94 0.85 5.53 15.72
CA PRO A 94 1.47 4.26 15.33
C PRO A 94 0.48 3.20 14.85
N ASN A 95 -0.81 3.35 15.09
CA ASN A 95 -1.84 2.40 14.66
C ASN A 95 -2.28 2.63 13.20
N LYS A 96 -2.03 3.84 12.66
CA LYS A 96 -2.40 4.16 11.28
C LYS A 96 -1.47 3.46 10.30
N ARG A 97 -2.05 2.98 9.22
CA ARG A 97 -1.37 2.29 8.12
C ARG A 97 -1.80 2.83 6.78
N PHE A 98 -0.90 2.76 5.81
CA PHE A 98 -1.15 3.15 4.43
C PHE A 98 -0.35 2.28 3.48
N ILE A 99 -0.96 1.86 2.38
CA ILE A 99 -0.26 1.19 1.28
C ILE A 99 0.02 2.19 0.14
N TYR A 100 1.20 2.11 -0.46
CA TYR A 100 1.56 2.93 -1.62
C TYR A 100 2.13 2.08 -2.76
N VAL A 101 1.82 2.42 -4.01
CA VAL A 101 2.04 1.53 -5.17
C VAL A 101 3.03 2.10 -6.18
N GLU A 102 2.76 3.28 -6.75
CA GLU A 102 3.48 3.79 -7.91
C GLU A 102 4.84 4.41 -7.54
N THR A 103 5.91 3.61 -7.62
CA THR A 103 7.24 4.07 -7.22
C THR A 103 7.77 5.24 -8.05
N ALA A 104 7.24 5.49 -9.25
CA ALA A 104 7.56 6.69 -10.02
C ALA A 104 7.28 7.99 -9.25
N TYR A 105 6.08 8.10 -8.67
CA TYR A 105 5.71 9.28 -7.89
C TYR A 105 6.40 9.30 -6.55
N PHE A 106 6.47 8.16 -5.85
CA PHE A 106 7.18 8.08 -4.58
C PHE A 106 8.63 8.51 -4.74
N TRP A 107 9.33 8.05 -5.77
CA TRP A 107 10.72 8.42 -6.02
C TRP A 107 10.87 9.91 -6.34
N LYS A 108 9.96 10.47 -7.15
CA LYS A 108 9.93 11.91 -7.45
C LYS A 108 9.76 12.72 -6.16
N TRP A 109 8.86 12.30 -5.27
CA TRP A 109 8.66 12.92 -3.96
C TRP A 109 9.89 12.77 -3.06
N TRP A 110 10.40 11.55 -2.90
CA TRP A 110 11.54 11.19 -2.05
C TRP A 110 12.80 12.01 -2.32
N GLN A 111 13.11 12.26 -3.60
CA GLN A 111 14.27 13.05 -4.00
C GLN A 111 14.20 14.51 -3.54
N ARG A 112 13.01 15.04 -3.28
CA ARG A 112 12.78 16.42 -2.83
C ARG A 112 12.72 16.55 -1.31
N GLN A 113 12.64 15.44 -0.59
CA GLN A 113 12.50 15.48 0.86
C GLN A 113 13.81 15.82 1.58
N PRO A 114 13.76 16.65 2.63
CA PRO A 114 14.90 16.87 3.51
C PRO A 114 15.22 15.61 4.31
N ASP A 115 16.44 15.54 4.84
CA ASP A 115 16.91 14.33 5.53
C ASP A 115 16.02 13.94 6.73
N HIS A 116 15.51 14.90 7.51
CA HIS A 116 14.65 14.59 8.65
C HIS A 116 13.37 13.84 8.22
N GLU A 117 12.76 14.25 7.11
CA GLU A 117 11.56 13.62 6.57
C GLU A 117 11.86 12.23 6.02
N ARG A 118 12.99 12.08 5.32
CA ARG A 118 13.49 10.78 4.87
C ARG A 118 13.70 9.80 6.03
N HIS A 119 14.22 10.25 7.16
CA HIS A 119 14.38 9.41 8.35
C HIS A 119 13.02 9.00 8.96
N ILE A 120 12.03 9.90 8.97
CA ILE A 120 10.66 9.59 9.41
C ILE A 120 10.08 8.49 8.54
N VAL A 121 10.11 8.65 7.21
CA VAL A 121 9.57 7.65 6.27
C VAL A 121 10.29 6.32 6.39
N LYS A 122 11.62 6.31 6.51
CA LYS A 122 12.37 5.06 6.75
C LYS A 122 11.89 4.32 8.01
N ARG A 123 11.57 5.06 9.07
CA ARG A 123 10.99 4.48 10.29
C ARG A 123 9.57 3.94 10.04
N LEU A 124 8.73 4.69 9.33
CA LEU A 124 7.35 4.28 8.99
C LEU A 124 7.32 3.01 8.13
N VAL A 125 8.29 2.83 7.24
CA VAL A 125 8.44 1.60 6.45
C VAL A 125 9.00 0.47 7.33
N ALA A 126 9.98 0.76 8.18
CA ALA A 126 10.60 -0.23 9.06
C ALA A 126 9.67 -0.77 10.16
N ASN A 127 8.60 -0.05 10.52
CA ASN A 127 7.59 -0.48 11.49
C ASN A 127 6.24 -0.88 10.84
N GLY A 128 6.17 -0.96 9.51
CA GLY A 128 5.01 -1.45 8.77
C GLY A 128 3.80 -0.50 8.74
N GLN A 129 3.98 0.78 9.09
CA GLN A 129 2.93 1.79 8.94
C GLN A 129 2.77 2.26 7.49
N LEU A 130 3.88 2.39 6.76
CA LEU A 130 3.87 2.65 5.32
C LEU A 130 4.39 1.40 4.61
N GLU A 131 3.54 0.75 3.83
CA GLU A 131 3.90 -0.47 3.09
C GLU A 131 3.87 -0.22 1.58
N PHE A 132 4.91 -0.68 0.88
CA PHE A 132 4.91 -0.68 -0.58
C PHE A 132 4.35 -2.00 -1.09
N ILE A 133 3.29 -1.93 -1.89
CA ILE A 133 2.70 -3.09 -2.56
C ILE A 133 2.71 -2.87 -4.07
N GLY A 134 2.76 -3.94 -4.86
CA GLY A 134 3.06 -3.84 -6.29
C GLY A 134 4.50 -3.38 -6.54
N GLY A 135 4.87 -2.15 -6.17
CA GLY A 135 6.26 -1.64 -6.16
C GLY A 135 6.95 -1.54 -7.52
N GLY A 136 6.20 -1.71 -8.61
CA GLY A 136 6.64 -1.36 -9.96
C GLY A 136 6.81 0.15 -10.11
N TRP A 137 7.41 0.58 -11.22
CA TRP A 137 7.48 2.00 -11.56
C TRP A 137 6.08 2.60 -11.73
N SER A 138 5.17 1.84 -12.33
CA SER A 138 3.73 2.09 -12.37
C SER A 138 2.96 0.79 -12.13
N MET A 139 1.64 0.90 -11.94
CA MET A 139 0.74 -0.21 -12.24
C MET A 139 0.68 -0.36 -13.76
N HIS A 140 1.14 -1.48 -14.31
CA HIS A 140 1.28 -1.66 -15.76
C HIS A 140 0.00 -2.27 -16.34
N ASP A 141 -0.32 -1.93 -17.59
CA ASP A 141 -1.32 -2.66 -18.36
C ASP A 141 -0.87 -4.11 -18.59
N GLU A 142 -1.83 -5.03 -18.65
CA GLU A 142 -1.57 -6.47 -18.80
C GLU A 142 -1.91 -7.00 -20.20
N ALA A 143 -2.51 -6.20 -21.08
CA ALA A 143 -2.89 -6.62 -22.43
C ALA A 143 -1.86 -6.27 -23.52
N THR A 144 -1.26 -5.08 -23.43
CA THR A 144 -0.44 -4.48 -24.49
C THR A 144 1.03 -4.33 -24.13
N THR A 145 1.44 -4.87 -22.99
CA THR A 145 2.82 -4.83 -22.52
C THR A 145 3.59 -6.09 -22.92
N HIS A 146 4.86 -5.90 -23.28
CA HIS A 146 5.78 -7.02 -23.48
C HIS A 146 6.39 -7.42 -22.13
N TYR A 147 6.54 -8.72 -21.88
CA TYR A 147 7.03 -9.25 -20.60
C TYR A 147 8.38 -8.64 -20.17
N GLN A 148 9.28 -8.34 -21.11
CA GLN A 148 10.55 -7.66 -20.80
C GLN A 148 10.34 -6.28 -20.18
N SER A 149 9.42 -5.49 -20.73
CA SER A 149 9.08 -4.17 -20.19
C SER A 149 8.44 -4.26 -18.81
N ILE A 150 7.63 -5.32 -18.57
CA ILE A 150 7.06 -5.60 -17.24
C ILE A 150 8.18 -5.88 -16.23
N VAL A 151 9.15 -6.73 -16.59
CA VAL A 151 10.31 -7.04 -15.74
C VAL A 151 11.19 -5.81 -15.52
N ASP A 152 11.45 -5.01 -16.55
CA ASP A 152 12.27 -3.80 -16.45
C ASP A 152 11.67 -2.78 -15.49
N GLN A 153 10.36 -2.51 -15.60
CA GLN A 153 9.71 -1.53 -14.72
C GLN A 153 9.63 -2.01 -13.26
N PHE A 154 9.45 -3.32 -13.02
CA PHE A 154 9.53 -3.89 -11.66
C PHE A 154 10.94 -3.80 -11.11
N THR A 155 11.94 -4.21 -11.91
CA THR A 155 13.35 -4.18 -11.52
C THR A 155 13.76 -2.77 -11.10
N TRP A 156 13.32 -1.75 -11.84
CA TRP A 156 13.63 -0.36 -11.52
C TRP A 156 12.97 0.09 -10.21
N GLY A 157 11.68 -0.15 -10.03
CA GLY A 157 10.96 0.19 -8.80
C GLY A 157 11.53 -0.53 -7.58
N PHE A 158 11.73 -1.85 -7.67
CA PHE A 158 12.28 -2.68 -6.60
C PHE A 158 13.69 -2.26 -6.22
N ARG A 159 14.52 -1.89 -7.20
CA ARG A 159 15.86 -1.38 -6.90
C ARG A 159 15.80 -0.10 -6.09
N LYS A 160 14.92 0.86 -6.44
CA LYS A 160 14.76 2.10 -5.67
C LYS A 160 14.28 1.83 -4.25
N LEU A 161 13.32 0.93 -4.08
CA LEU A 161 12.81 0.56 -2.77
C LEU A 161 13.87 -0.15 -1.92
N ASN A 162 14.56 -1.15 -2.48
CA ASN A 162 15.59 -1.91 -1.78
C ASN A 162 16.81 -1.05 -1.41
N ASP A 163 17.32 -0.23 -2.34
CA ASP A 163 18.44 0.69 -2.07
C ASP A 163 18.09 1.73 -0.98
N THR A 164 16.80 2.03 -0.79
CA THR A 164 16.33 3.06 0.16
C THR A 164 15.91 2.50 1.52
N PHE A 165 15.20 1.37 1.54
CA PHE A 165 14.53 0.81 2.70
C PHE A 165 14.98 -0.62 3.06
N GLY A 166 15.88 -1.22 2.27
CA GLY A 166 16.34 -2.59 2.45
C GLY A 166 15.19 -3.60 2.40
N GLN A 167 15.27 -4.64 3.24
CA GLN A 167 14.29 -5.72 3.30
C GLN A 167 12.84 -5.24 3.53
N CYS A 168 12.65 -4.15 4.30
CA CYS A 168 11.31 -3.61 4.55
C CYS A 168 10.70 -2.88 3.36
N GLY A 169 11.50 -2.54 2.34
CA GLY A 169 11.01 -1.98 1.09
C GLY A 169 10.59 -3.03 0.06
N VAL A 170 10.79 -4.33 0.34
CA VAL A 170 10.47 -5.39 -0.61
C VAL A 170 8.96 -5.71 -0.56
N PRO A 171 8.20 -5.46 -1.64
CA PRO A 171 6.76 -5.74 -1.68
C PRO A 171 6.47 -7.24 -1.54
N ARG A 172 5.35 -7.56 -0.87
CA ARG A 172 4.87 -8.94 -0.67
C ARG A 172 3.59 -9.26 -1.43
N VAL A 173 2.80 -8.25 -1.76
CA VAL A 173 1.51 -8.39 -2.43
C VAL A 173 1.48 -7.56 -3.70
N GLY A 174 1.01 -8.14 -4.80
CA GLY A 174 0.73 -7.45 -6.05
C GLY A 174 -0.61 -6.72 -5.97
N TRP A 175 -0.70 -5.57 -6.63
CA TRP A 175 -1.88 -4.71 -6.62
C TRP A 175 -2.18 -4.25 -8.04
N GLN A 176 -3.10 -4.94 -8.71
CA GLN A 176 -3.53 -4.68 -10.09
C GLN A 176 -5.01 -4.34 -10.08
N ILE A 177 -5.34 -3.19 -9.49
CA ILE A 177 -6.72 -2.79 -9.28
C ILE A 177 -7.38 -2.20 -10.52
N ASP A 178 -6.60 -1.59 -11.41
CA ASP A 178 -7.13 -0.82 -12.54
C ASP A 178 -6.82 -1.32 -13.96
N PRO A 179 -5.91 -2.28 -14.23
CA PRO A 179 -5.78 -2.84 -15.58
C PRO A 179 -7.09 -3.43 -16.11
N PHE A 180 -7.31 -3.31 -17.42
CA PHE A 180 -8.55 -3.73 -18.07
C PHE A 180 -8.52 -5.22 -18.45
N GLY A 181 -8.58 -6.06 -17.42
CA GLY A 181 -8.35 -7.50 -17.52
C GLY A 181 -6.93 -7.87 -17.10
N HIS A 182 -6.72 -9.15 -16.82
CA HIS A 182 -5.50 -9.64 -16.18
C HIS A 182 -4.87 -10.78 -16.97
N SER A 183 -3.56 -10.74 -17.14
CA SER A 183 -2.82 -11.71 -17.93
C SER A 183 -2.26 -12.81 -17.05
N ARG A 184 -2.32 -14.03 -17.56
CA ARG A 184 -1.67 -15.18 -16.92
C ARG A 184 -0.15 -14.97 -16.81
N GLU A 185 0.45 -14.25 -17.78
CA GLU A 185 1.89 -13.97 -17.77
C GLU A 185 2.29 -13.03 -16.63
N THR A 186 1.51 -11.99 -16.35
CA THR A 186 1.74 -11.09 -15.20
C THR A 186 1.69 -11.86 -13.88
N ALA A 187 0.71 -12.75 -13.69
CA ALA A 187 0.64 -13.58 -12.50
C ALA A 187 1.87 -14.51 -12.36
N SER A 188 2.31 -15.12 -13.46
CA SER A 188 3.54 -15.95 -13.50
C SER A 188 4.77 -15.14 -13.13
N ILE A 189 4.95 -13.94 -13.71
CA ILE A 189 6.06 -13.05 -13.39
C ILE A 189 6.02 -12.64 -11.92
N MET A 190 4.86 -12.26 -11.39
CA MET A 190 4.73 -11.85 -10.00
C MET A 190 5.08 -12.98 -9.02
N ALA A 191 4.61 -14.20 -9.26
CA ALA A 191 5.04 -15.36 -8.46
C ALA A 191 6.57 -15.51 -8.47
N ARG A 192 7.21 -15.35 -9.63
CA ARG A 192 8.67 -15.42 -9.80
C ARG A 192 9.44 -14.25 -9.19
N LEU A 193 8.80 -13.09 -9.03
CA LEU A 193 9.33 -11.95 -8.31
C LEU A 193 9.23 -12.13 -6.78
N GLY A 194 8.59 -13.19 -6.30
CA GLY A 194 8.47 -13.51 -4.89
C GLY A 194 7.24 -12.89 -4.21
N PHE A 195 6.22 -12.51 -4.98
CA PHE A 195 4.94 -12.11 -4.42
C PHE A 195 4.22 -13.32 -3.81
N ASP A 196 3.62 -13.11 -2.64
CA ASP A 196 2.83 -14.11 -1.92
C ASP A 196 1.35 -14.09 -2.34
N GLY A 197 0.88 -12.95 -2.86
CA GLY A 197 -0.47 -12.82 -3.41
C GLY A 197 -0.65 -11.64 -4.35
N LEU A 198 -1.79 -11.58 -5.03
CA LEU A 198 -2.19 -10.57 -5.99
C LEU A 198 -3.66 -10.18 -5.79
N LEU A 199 -3.93 -8.88 -5.69
CA LEU A 199 -5.29 -8.35 -5.61
C LEU A 199 -5.68 -7.65 -6.91
N LEU A 200 -6.87 -7.99 -7.39
CA LEU A 200 -7.44 -7.56 -8.66
C LEU A 200 -8.67 -6.68 -8.42
N GLY A 201 -8.85 -5.65 -9.24
CA GLY A 201 -10.07 -4.83 -9.19
C GLY A 201 -11.06 -5.16 -10.32
N ARG A 202 -10.56 -5.33 -11.56
CA ARG A 202 -11.39 -5.43 -12.77
C ARG A 202 -11.39 -6.84 -13.35
N ILE A 203 -12.51 -7.54 -13.15
CA ILE A 203 -12.82 -8.80 -13.83
C ILE A 203 -14.15 -8.65 -14.57
N ASP A 204 -14.41 -9.54 -15.54
CA ASP A 204 -15.68 -9.55 -16.28
C ASP A 204 -16.87 -9.61 -15.29
N TYR A 205 -17.93 -8.86 -15.57
CA TYR A 205 -19.06 -8.73 -14.64
C TYR A 205 -19.85 -10.03 -14.48
N MET A 206 -19.93 -10.87 -15.52
CA MET A 206 -20.54 -12.20 -15.42
C MET A 206 -19.65 -13.12 -14.59
N ASP A 207 -18.34 -13.11 -14.82
CA ASP A 207 -17.38 -13.87 -14.00
C ASP A 207 -17.46 -13.45 -12.52
N LYS A 208 -17.50 -12.14 -12.24
CA LYS A 208 -17.65 -11.60 -10.88
C LYS A 208 -18.94 -12.09 -10.22
N ALA A 209 -20.07 -12.04 -10.92
CA ALA A 209 -21.35 -12.52 -10.39
C ALA A 209 -21.31 -14.02 -10.09
N THR A 210 -20.75 -14.84 -10.98
CA THR A 210 -20.57 -16.28 -10.79
C THR A 210 -19.67 -16.57 -9.60
N ARG A 211 -18.52 -15.88 -9.48
CA ARG A 211 -17.60 -16.03 -8.35
C ARG A 211 -18.23 -15.65 -7.01
N MET A 212 -19.03 -14.59 -6.98
CA MET A 212 -19.76 -14.20 -5.77
C MET A 212 -20.75 -15.27 -5.32
N ILE A 213 -21.51 -15.86 -6.25
CA ILE A 213 -22.48 -16.94 -5.95
C ILE A 213 -21.77 -18.19 -5.42
N HIS A 214 -20.61 -18.53 -5.98
CA HIS A 214 -19.89 -19.77 -5.64
C HIS A 214 -18.78 -19.61 -4.60
N LYS A 215 -18.62 -18.42 -4.00
CA LYS A 215 -17.51 -18.07 -3.11
C LYS A 215 -16.14 -18.39 -3.71
N GLN A 216 -15.90 -17.92 -4.94
CA GLN A 216 -14.68 -18.11 -5.73
C GLN A 216 -14.00 -16.77 -6.07
N MET A 217 -14.20 -15.76 -5.23
CA MET A 217 -13.51 -14.48 -5.34
C MET A 217 -12.01 -14.59 -5.01
N GLU A 218 -11.60 -15.67 -4.36
CA GLU A 218 -10.21 -15.98 -4.00
C GLU A 218 -9.83 -17.36 -4.55
N MET A 219 -8.64 -17.49 -5.11
CA MET A 219 -8.13 -18.74 -5.68
C MET A 219 -6.60 -18.81 -5.61
N ILE A 220 -6.05 -20.01 -5.80
CA ILE A 220 -4.66 -20.15 -6.24
C ILE A 220 -4.67 -20.08 -7.77
N TRP A 221 -4.00 -19.09 -8.34
CA TRP A 221 -3.87 -18.95 -9.78
C TRP A 221 -2.63 -19.70 -10.25
N GLU A 222 -2.85 -20.87 -10.87
CA GLU A 222 -1.80 -21.66 -11.51
C GLU A 222 -1.40 -20.99 -12.84
N ALA A 223 -0.41 -20.09 -12.80
CA ALA A 223 -0.13 -19.20 -13.92
C ALA A 223 0.76 -19.82 -15.01
N SER A 224 1.41 -20.97 -14.76
CA SER A 224 2.22 -21.63 -15.78
C SER A 224 2.24 -23.14 -15.62
N PRO A 225 1.74 -23.91 -16.61
CA PRO A 225 1.83 -25.38 -16.56
C PRO A 225 3.28 -25.89 -16.65
N ASN A 226 4.21 -25.07 -17.16
CA ASN A 226 5.62 -25.45 -17.31
C ASN A 226 6.42 -25.22 -16.02
N LEU A 227 6.07 -24.19 -15.24
CA LEU A 227 6.74 -23.86 -13.98
C LEU A 227 6.07 -24.53 -12.78
N GLY A 228 4.83 -25.00 -12.94
CA GLY A 228 4.05 -25.59 -11.86
C GLY A 228 3.96 -24.64 -10.67
N ARG A 229 4.23 -25.17 -9.47
CA ARG A 229 4.10 -24.44 -8.21
C ARG A 229 4.96 -23.18 -8.08
N GLU A 230 6.03 -23.05 -8.86
CA GLU A 230 6.87 -21.84 -8.87
C GLU A 230 6.17 -20.63 -9.54
N ALA A 231 5.01 -20.86 -10.16
CA ALA A 231 4.15 -19.85 -10.76
C ALA A 231 2.73 -19.87 -10.17
N ASP A 232 2.52 -20.53 -9.03
CA ASP A 232 1.25 -20.47 -8.31
C ASP A 232 1.22 -19.18 -7.48
N LEU A 233 0.13 -18.41 -7.59
CA LEU A 233 -0.04 -17.15 -6.86
C LEU A 233 -1.42 -17.07 -6.24
N PHE A 234 -1.50 -16.80 -4.93
CA PHE A 234 -2.78 -16.50 -4.31
C PHE A 234 -3.37 -15.24 -4.94
N THR A 235 -4.58 -15.33 -5.47
CA THR A 235 -5.21 -14.22 -6.20
C THR A 235 -6.61 -13.97 -5.67
N GLY A 236 -6.91 -12.72 -5.35
CA GLY A 236 -8.22 -12.28 -4.88
C GLY A 236 -8.78 -11.14 -5.73
N ALA A 237 -10.06 -11.23 -6.10
CA ALA A 237 -10.80 -10.11 -6.66
C ALA A 237 -11.45 -9.30 -5.53
N LEU A 238 -11.27 -7.98 -5.57
CA LEU A 238 -11.85 -7.06 -4.60
C LEU A 238 -13.36 -6.88 -4.81
N PHE A 239 -14.08 -6.70 -3.70
CA PHE A 239 -15.55 -6.66 -3.71
C PHE A 239 -16.08 -5.49 -4.52
N ASN A 240 -15.60 -4.27 -4.22
CA ASN A 240 -16.07 -3.02 -4.81
C ASN A 240 -15.04 -2.39 -5.75
N THR A 241 -14.50 -3.20 -6.66
CA THR A 241 -13.38 -2.82 -7.53
C THR A 241 -12.21 -2.36 -6.67
N TYR A 242 -11.95 -1.07 -6.48
CA TYR A 242 -10.97 -0.59 -5.52
C TYR A 242 -11.46 0.62 -4.70
N SER A 243 -12.76 0.91 -4.75
CA SER A 243 -13.33 2.05 -4.04
C SER A 243 -13.74 1.68 -2.63
N ALA A 244 -13.72 2.67 -1.74
CA ALA A 244 -14.38 2.59 -0.43
C ALA A 244 -15.82 2.07 -0.54
N PRO A 245 -16.35 1.39 0.49
CA PRO A 245 -17.75 0.96 0.50
C PRO A 245 -18.69 2.14 0.19
N PRO A 246 -19.79 1.94 -0.56
CA PRO A 246 -20.73 3.01 -0.86
C PRO A 246 -21.19 3.75 0.39
N GLY A 247 -21.07 5.07 0.38
CA GLY A 247 -21.38 5.91 1.53
C GLY A 247 -20.24 6.02 2.55
N PHE A 248 -19.02 5.51 2.31
CA PHE A 248 -17.87 5.58 3.21
C PHE A 248 -16.61 6.17 2.52
N CYS A 249 -16.79 6.98 1.48
CA CYS A 249 -15.69 7.77 0.94
C CYS A 249 -15.50 9.05 1.77
N PHE A 250 -14.39 9.14 2.49
CA PHE A 250 -14.09 10.25 3.40
C PHE A 250 -13.09 11.26 2.83
N ASP A 251 -12.82 11.21 1.53
CA ASP A 251 -11.92 12.16 0.88
C ASP A 251 -12.59 13.52 0.62
N ILE A 252 -11.77 14.57 0.45
CA ILE A 252 -12.23 15.89 0.02
C ILE A 252 -12.87 15.90 -1.37
N LEU A 253 -12.64 14.86 -2.18
CA LEU A 253 -13.27 14.65 -3.48
C LEU A 253 -14.69 14.05 -3.35
N CYS A 254 -15.09 13.62 -2.16
CA CYS A 254 -16.35 12.93 -1.91
C CYS A 254 -17.33 13.81 -1.12
N SER A 255 -18.60 13.40 -1.13
CA SER A 255 -19.71 14.11 -0.46
C SER A 255 -20.45 13.24 0.55
N ASP A 256 -19.88 12.10 0.95
CA ASP A 256 -20.50 11.22 1.94
C ASP A 256 -20.48 11.86 3.32
N GLU A 257 -21.48 11.54 4.15
CA GLU A 257 -21.54 12.06 5.52
C GLU A 257 -20.32 11.59 6.33
N PRO A 258 -19.65 12.49 7.08
CA PRO A 258 -18.63 12.08 8.02
C PRO A 258 -19.24 11.29 9.17
N ILE A 259 -18.40 10.70 10.00
CA ILE A 259 -18.81 10.09 11.25
C ILE A 259 -18.77 11.15 12.35
N ILE A 260 -19.94 11.38 12.95
CA ILE A 260 -20.18 12.32 14.03
C ILE A 260 -20.44 11.48 15.28
N ASP A 261 -19.44 11.41 16.15
CA ASP A 261 -19.40 10.56 17.35
C ASP A 261 -19.64 11.33 18.66
N ASP A 262 -19.83 12.65 18.60
CA ASP A 262 -20.30 13.46 19.72
C ASP A 262 -21.79 13.20 19.98
N LYS A 263 -22.08 12.47 21.06
CA LYS A 263 -23.45 12.11 21.49
C LYS A 263 -24.33 13.31 21.85
N HIS A 264 -23.74 14.49 22.07
CA HIS A 264 -24.49 15.72 22.34
C HIS A 264 -24.82 16.52 21.07
N SER A 265 -24.20 16.18 19.94
CA SER A 265 -24.51 16.79 18.66
C SER A 265 -25.90 16.36 18.19
N PRO A 266 -26.76 17.28 17.71
CA PRO A 266 -28.01 16.91 17.05
C PRO A 266 -27.78 16.06 15.78
N ASP A 267 -26.58 16.13 15.21
CA ASP A 267 -26.17 15.41 14.00
C ASP A 267 -25.44 14.09 14.31
N TYR A 268 -25.42 13.63 15.57
CA TYR A 268 -24.80 12.35 15.94
C TYR A 268 -25.28 11.22 15.02
N ASN A 269 -24.35 10.56 14.35
CA ASN A 269 -24.65 9.50 13.39
C ASN A 269 -23.80 8.23 13.55
N ALA A 270 -22.83 8.20 14.47
CA ALA A 270 -21.86 7.10 14.56
C ALA A 270 -22.50 5.70 14.67
N ASP A 271 -23.57 5.54 15.46
CA ASP A 271 -24.28 4.25 15.57
C ASP A 271 -24.95 3.83 14.26
N LYS A 272 -25.60 4.76 13.57
CA LYS A 272 -26.25 4.53 12.27
C LYS A 272 -25.20 4.15 11.23
N ARG A 273 -24.07 4.87 11.19
CA ARG A 273 -22.96 4.62 10.26
C ARG A 273 -22.31 3.27 10.53
N ALA A 274 -22.09 2.89 11.79
CA ALA A 274 -21.57 1.57 12.15
C ALA A 274 -22.52 0.44 11.68
N LEU A 275 -23.84 0.58 11.86
CA LEU A 275 -24.82 -0.41 11.37
C LEU A 275 -24.82 -0.54 9.84
N GLN A 276 -24.74 0.58 9.12
CA GLN A 276 -24.62 0.57 7.65
C GLN A 276 -23.35 -0.15 7.20
N PHE A 277 -22.23 0.10 7.88
CA PHE A 277 -20.96 -0.56 7.59
C PHE A 277 -21.07 -2.08 7.83
N LEU A 278 -21.59 -2.49 8.99
CA LEU A 278 -21.80 -3.89 9.35
C LEU A 278 -22.70 -4.63 8.35
N ALA A 279 -23.76 -3.99 7.85
CA ALA A 279 -24.60 -4.57 6.79
C ALA A 279 -23.79 -4.79 5.50
N GLY A 280 -22.92 -3.85 5.14
CA GLY A 280 -21.99 -4.00 4.02
C GLY A 280 -20.96 -5.11 4.24
N ILE A 281 -20.50 -5.34 5.47
CA ILE A 281 -19.60 -6.46 5.80
C ILE A 281 -20.34 -7.79 5.74
N ALA A 282 -21.59 -7.87 6.22
CA ALA A 282 -22.40 -9.07 6.11
C ALA A 282 -22.59 -9.52 4.65
N ASN A 283 -22.73 -8.59 3.70
CA ASN A 283 -22.77 -8.95 2.28
C ASN A 283 -21.44 -9.51 1.77
N ARG A 284 -20.31 -9.04 2.30
CA ARG A 284 -18.97 -9.55 1.91
C ARG A 284 -18.71 -10.95 2.45
N THR A 285 -19.14 -11.28 3.66
CA THR A 285 -18.97 -12.63 4.24
C THR A 285 -19.77 -13.71 3.49
N LEU A 286 -20.78 -13.31 2.70
CA LEU A 286 -21.50 -14.21 1.82
C LEU A 286 -20.70 -14.61 0.57
N VAL A 287 -19.70 -13.83 0.15
CA VAL A 287 -18.97 -14.06 -1.12
C VAL A 287 -17.51 -14.47 -0.94
N TYR A 288 -16.92 -14.23 0.23
CA TYR A 288 -15.58 -14.70 0.60
C TYR A 288 -15.65 -15.95 1.48
N ARG A 289 -14.57 -16.76 1.48
CA ARG A 289 -14.53 -18.01 2.26
C ARG A 289 -14.02 -17.80 3.68
N GLY A 290 -13.04 -16.92 3.85
CA GLY A 290 -12.37 -16.68 5.13
C GLY A 290 -13.15 -15.76 6.07
N SER A 291 -12.69 -15.68 7.31
CA SER A 291 -13.13 -14.71 8.30
C SER A 291 -12.33 -13.40 8.25
N ASN A 292 -11.42 -13.23 7.29
CA ASN A 292 -10.66 -12.01 7.06
C ASN A 292 -11.19 -11.33 5.81
N ILE A 293 -11.68 -10.10 5.94
CA ILE A 293 -12.30 -9.36 4.85
C ILE A 293 -11.48 -8.11 4.55
N ALA A 294 -10.87 -8.06 3.38
CA ALA A 294 -10.20 -6.86 2.88
C ALA A 294 -11.24 -5.82 2.43
N VAL A 295 -11.06 -4.58 2.87
CA VAL A 295 -11.87 -3.43 2.49
C VAL A 295 -10.94 -2.31 2.05
N ALA A 296 -10.85 -2.11 0.74
CA ALA A 296 -10.19 -0.95 0.16
C ALA A 296 -10.86 0.33 0.66
N MET A 297 -10.06 1.27 1.19
CA MET A 297 -10.50 2.56 1.72
C MET A 297 -9.74 3.65 0.98
N GLY A 298 -10.09 3.85 -0.29
CA GLY A 298 -9.41 4.74 -1.21
C GLY A 298 -10.15 4.81 -2.54
N ASP A 299 -9.61 5.61 -3.46
CA ASP A 299 -10.01 5.73 -4.86
C ASP A 299 -8.92 6.56 -5.59
N ASP A 300 -9.17 6.92 -6.85
CA ASP A 300 -8.29 7.76 -7.67
C ASP A 300 -7.90 9.07 -6.96
N PHE A 301 -6.61 9.27 -6.71
CA PHE A 301 -6.03 10.48 -6.12
C PHE A 301 -6.67 10.96 -4.79
N ASN A 302 -7.24 10.03 -4.03
CA ASN A 302 -7.68 10.28 -2.65
C ASN A 302 -6.47 10.50 -1.72
N PHE A 303 -6.75 10.88 -0.47
CA PHE A 303 -5.79 11.22 0.59
C PHE A 303 -5.00 12.50 0.35
N GLN A 304 -5.44 13.42 -0.53
CA GLN A 304 -4.82 14.76 -0.66
C GLN A 304 -4.87 15.54 0.67
N ALA A 305 -5.88 15.25 1.50
CA ALA A 305 -5.97 15.71 2.89
C ALA A 305 -6.21 14.51 3.81
N ALA A 306 -5.19 13.65 3.97
CA ALA A 306 -5.28 12.37 4.68
C ALA A 306 -5.94 12.44 6.07
N HIS A 307 -5.77 13.55 6.79
CA HIS A 307 -6.36 13.77 8.11
C HIS A 307 -7.88 13.53 8.15
N ILE A 308 -8.62 13.98 7.12
CA ILE A 308 -10.08 13.83 7.06
C ILE A 308 -10.44 12.35 6.95
N TYR A 309 -9.73 11.63 6.09
CA TYR A 309 -9.98 10.21 5.85
C TYR A 309 -9.68 9.38 7.10
N PHE A 310 -8.50 9.56 7.69
CA PHE A 310 -8.08 8.84 8.88
C PHE A 310 -8.95 9.14 10.10
N THR A 311 -9.34 10.41 10.32
CA THR A 311 -10.25 10.77 11.42
C THR A 311 -11.56 9.99 11.34
N ASN A 312 -12.13 9.85 10.15
CA ASN A 312 -13.36 9.09 9.97
C ASN A 312 -13.14 7.58 10.09
N ILE A 313 -12.01 7.05 9.61
CA ILE A 313 -11.67 5.63 9.83
C ILE A 313 -11.55 5.32 11.34
N ASP A 314 -10.86 6.16 12.10
CA ASP A 314 -10.68 5.98 13.56
C ASP A 314 -12.04 5.95 14.27
N ARG A 315 -12.94 6.89 13.93
CA ARG A 315 -14.30 6.95 14.47
C ARG A 315 -15.14 5.74 14.04
N LEU A 316 -14.98 5.25 12.81
CA LEU A 316 -15.66 4.06 12.32
C LEU A 316 -15.23 2.82 13.09
N ILE A 317 -13.93 2.59 13.23
CA ILE A 317 -13.35 1.47 13.96
C ILE A 317 -13.88 1.49 15.40
N LYS A 318 -13.83 2.66 16.05
CA LYS A 318 -14.36 2.82 17.41
C LYS A 318 -15.85 2.47 17.48
N ALA A 319 -16.67 3.06 16.59
CA ALA A 319 -18.11 2.86 16.60
C ALA A 319 -18.51 1.39 16.31
N VAL A 320 -17.78 0.69 15.44
CA VAL A 320 -17.99 -0.74 15.16
C VAL A 320 -17.57 -1.60 16.36
N ASN A 321 -16.39 -1.35 16.94
CA ASN A 321 -15.87 -2.14 18.05
C ASN A 321 -16.67 -1.96 19.35
N ASP A 322 -17.19 -0.77 19.61
CA ASP A 322 -18.11 -0.53 20.75
C ASP A 322 -19.39 -1.39 20.66
N ARG A 323 -19.79 -1.83 19.46
CA ARG A 323 -20.94 -2.74 19.26
C ARG A 323 -20.63 -4.19 19.61
N GLN A 324 -19.37 -4.60 19.68
CA GLN A 324 -19.01 -5.92 20.19
C GLN A 324 -19.46 -6.07 21.66
N VAL A 325 -19.27 -5.00 22.45
CA VAL A 325 -19.64 -4.98 23.88
C VAL A 325 -21.14 -4.73 24.07
N THR A 326 -21.72 -3.81 23.31
CA THR A 326 -23.10 -3.35 23.56
C THR A 326 -24.17 -4.19 22.86
N HIS A 327 -23.83 -4.91 21.79
CA HIS A 327 -24.79 -5.63 20.94
C HIS A 327 -24.32 -7.03 20.51
N ASN A 328 -23.25 -7.58 21.13
CA ASN A 328 -22.66 -8.87 20.78
C ASN A 328 -22.30 -9.02 19.29
N SER A 329 -21.86 -7.93 18.63
CA SER A 329 -21.34 -8.01 17.27
C SER A 329 -20.08 -8.88 17.23
N ASN A 330 -19.98 -9.76 16.23
CA ASN A 330 -18.81 -10.61 16.01
C ASN A 330 -17.86 -10.06 14.93
N VAL A 331 -17.93 -8.76 14.61
CA VAL A 331 -17.04 -8.09 13.67
C VAL A 331 -15.95 -7.34 14.44
N HIS A 332 -14.69 -7.58 14.06
CA HIS A 332 -13.48 -6.97 14.62
C HIS A 332 -12.81 -6.02 13.63
#